data_AF-A0A2A4ISP9-F1
#
_entry.id   AF-A0A2A4ISP9-F1
#
_cell.length_a   1.000
_cell.length_b   1.000
_cell.length_c   1.000
_cell.angle_alpha   90.00
_cell.angle_beta   90.00
_cell.angle_gamma   90.00
#
_symmetry.space_group_name_H-M   'P 1'
#
loop_
_entity.id
_entity.type
_entity.pdbx_description
1 polymer ?
#
loop_
_entity_poly.entity_id
_entity_poly.type
_entity_poly.pdbx_seq_one_letter_code
_entity_poly.pdbx_strand_id
1 'polypeptide(L)'
;MSSIISHHQLARKGQHAVRDANVKSGTRSSIVEYEQLESELRDERAQQAELDCLNYLAQKNVIELSKKVPTEADELGMIENANNRLRRMENRLDLATKRFCVVNADNRRVREEIHRLLVERNGFNIQWNRTIGKLVKGKMYLMDIFEIASMAFADRDECCRKLEALKWKGLFQLNRDISEMQAFESELNHLAKLEEFLRVKGSRRICEADEKEEIKRQDEIQACEKDIAKHDALLDEIFKYAGSDRVATIIHRFKMTEIENFSCFILLCQVLQESIIIRRELDILRQRIFDQRDVNEAREEKQDKRIAEMTKKLEELRASTQLKQELNNAADATTVKVLKGIDDLVKLAKCDCTPLLALLGNHKDVTKWNVAKFLRILESEVKGLIQVVYGAVKPPAPTPKARKGPPAPPTSKLVADPYVNVIRPNRIEKLVPYQPCAYCVEDYIMNLVFETPAVPATKEYVESIFHLEDINTKFEIYTLTIPAKRHPYRGKKD
;
A
#
# COMPACT_ATOMS: atom_id res chain seq x y z
N MET A 1 -87.05 -89.68 -140.40
CA MET A 1 -85.60 -89.43 -140.17
C MET A 1 -85.36 -89.47 -138.67
N SER A 2 -85.12 -90.66 -138.14
CA SER A 2 -84.92 -90.93 -136.72
C SER A 2 -83.44 -91.06 -136.41
N SER A 3 -82.90 -90.21 -135.54
CA SER A 3 -81.93 -90.60 -134.51
C SER A 3 -81.69 -89.41 -133.57
N ILE A 4 -82.68 -89.19 -132.71
CA ILE A 4 -82.54 -88.46 -131.44
C ILE A 4 -82.27 -89.56 -130.40
N ILE A 5 -81.47 -89.26 -129.37
CA ILE A 5 -81.09 -90.10 -128.20
C ILE A 5 -79.66 -90.71 -128.29
N SER A 6 -78.62 -89.89 -128.09
CA SER A 6 -77.37 -90.35 -127.43
C SER A 6 -76.43 -89.22 -126.94
N HIS A 7 -76.64 -87.95 -127.32
CA HIS A 7 -75.69 -86.88 -126.98
C HIS A 7 -75.98 -86.08 -125.69
N HIS A 8 -77.00 -86.43 -124.90
CA HIS A 8 -77.41 -85.61 -123.74
C HIS A 8 -76.75 -85.99 -122.38
N GLN A 9 -75.85 -86.99 -122.32
CA GLN A 9 -75.31 -87.51 -121.04
C GLN A 9 -73.80 -87.33 -120.79
N LEU A 10 -73.01 -86.78 -121.71
CA LEU A 10 -71.55 -86.70 -121.56
C LEU A 10 -70.95 -85.31 -121.24
N ALA A 11 -71.72 -84.22 -121.34
CA ALA A 11 -71.18 -82.86 -121.14
C ALA A 11 -71.53 -82.20 -119.79
N ARG A 12 -72.17 -82.91 -118.85
CA ARG A 12 -72.55 -82.37 -117.53
C ARG A 12 -71.55 -82.66 -116.40
N LYS A 13 -70.58 -83.57 -116.62
CA LYS A 13 -69.60 -83.97 -115.58
C LYS A 13 -68.34 -83.09 -115.49
N GLY A 14 -68.04 -82.26 -116.49
CA GLY A 14 -66.84 -81.41 -116.51
C GLY A 14 -66.99 -80.06 -115.79
N GLN A 15 -68.16 -79.41 -115.85
CA GLN A 15 -68.36 -78.07 -115.29
C GLN A 15 -68.50 -78.04 -113.76
N HIS A 16 -68.98 -79.11 -113.13
CA HIS A 16 -69.10 -79.18 -111.67
C HIS A 16 -67.74 -79.37 -110.97
N ALA A 17 -66.80 -80.09 -111.58
CA ALA A 17 -65.46 -80.28 -111.01
C ALA A 17 -64.63 -78.97 -111.00
N VAL A 18 -64.75 -78.14 -112.04
CA VAL A 18 -64.06 -76.85 -112.13
C VAL A 18 -64.66 -75.81 -111.19
N ARG A 19 -65.99 -75.83 -111.00
CA ARG A 19 -66.67 -74.93 -110.07
C ARG A 19 -66.37 -75.26 -108.61
N ASP A 20 -66.33 -76.54 -108.25
CA ASP A 20 -65.93 -76.98 -106.89
C ASP A 20 -64.46 -76.70 -106.59
N ALA A 21 -63.56 -76.79 -107.58
CA ALA A 21 -62.16 -76.42 -107.41
C ALA A 21 -61.98 -74.90 -107.17
N ASN A 22 -62.72 -74.06 -107.89
CA ASN A 22 -62.70 -72.60 -107.69
C ASN A 22 -63.35 -72.17 -106.38
N VAL A 23 -64.44 -72.81 -105.94
CA VAL A 23 -65.07 -72.53 -104.64
C VAL A 23 -64.15 -72.96 -103.49
N LYS A 24 -63.52 -74.14 -103.57
CA LYS A 24 -62.54 -74.60 -102.57
C LYS A 24 -61.29 -73.71 -102.51
N SER A 25 -60.82 -73.22 -103.66
CA SER A 25 -59.72 -72.25 -103.76
C SER A 25 -60.08 -70.92 -103.09
N GLY A 26 -61.25 -70.37 -103.40
CA GLY A 26 -61.74 -69.11 -102.81
C GLY A 26 -61.97 -69.20 -101.30
N THR A 27 -62.57 -70.29 -100.81
CA THR A 27 -62.73 -70.49 -99.35
C THR A 27 -61.40 -70.66 -98.64
N ARG A 28 -60.41 -71.28 -99.28
CA ARG A 28 -59.05 -71.40 -98.72
C ARG A 28 -58.35 -70.05 -98.67
N SER A 29 -58.52 -69.19 -99.68
CA SER A 29 -57.98 -67.83 -99.69
C SER A 29 -58.59 -66.96 -98.57
N SER A 30 -59.92 -66.98 -98.40
CA SER A 30 -60.57 -66.22 -97.32
C SER A 30 -60.21 -66.73 -95.92
N ILE A 31 -60.01 -68.05 -95.73
CA ILE A 31 -59.54 -68.58 -94.43
C ILE A 31 -58.12 -68.09 -94.13
N VAL A 32 -57.23 -68.08 -95.13
CA VAL A 32 -55.87 -67.56 -94.98
C VAL A 32 -55.88 -66.06 -94.67
N GLU A 33 -56.72 -65.27 -95.33
CA GLU A 33 -56.88 -63.84 -95.03
C GLU A 33 -57.46 -63.61 -93.63
N TYR A 34 -58.40 -64.45 -93.17
CA TYR A 34 -58.96 -64.36 -91.82
C TYR A 34 -57.93 -64.73 -90.76
N GLU A 35 -57.14 -65.79 -90.99
CA GLU A 35 -56.02 -66.18 -90.12
C GLU A 35 -54.93 -65.10 -90.07
N GLN A 36 -54.66 -64.42 -91.18
CA GLN A 36 -53.73 -63.28 -91.24
C GLN A 36 -54.25 -62.08 -90.44
N LEU A 37 -55.50 -61.65 -90.67
CA LEU A 37 -56.11 -60.56 -89.91
C LEU A 37 -56.23 -60.90 -88.42
N GLU A 38 -56.54 -62.15 -88.07
CA GLU A 38 -56.59 -62.60 -86.67
C GLU A 38 -55.18 -62.62 -86.04
N SER A 39 -54.14 -62.91 -86.82
CA SER A 39 -52.74 -62.77 -86.38
C SER A 39 -52.39 -61.31 -86.11
N GLU A 40 -52.71 -60.40 -87.03
CA GLU A 40 -52.49 -58.96 -86.86
C GLU A 40 -53.24 -58.43 -85.63
N LEU A 41 -54.48 -58.86 -85.41
CA LEU A 41 -55.27 -58.45 -84.25
C LEU A 41 -54.71 -59.00 -82.93
N ARG A 42 -54.10 -60.19 -82.95
CA ARG A 42 -53.35 -60.73 -81.79
C ARG A 42 -52.09 -59.91 -81.53
N ASP A 43 -51.36 -59.54 -82.56
CA ASP A 43 -50.13 -58.74 -82.44
C ASP A 43 -50.43 -57.33 -81.93
N GLU A 44 -51.47 -56.67 -82.47
CA GLU A 44 -51.95 -55.36 -82.00
C GLU A 44 -52.42 -55.41 -80.53
N ARG A 45 -53.14 -56.47 -80.13
CA ARG A 45 -53.52 -56.66 -78.72
C ARG A 45 -52.31 -56.88 -77.81
N ALA A 46 -51.29 -57.61 -78.28
CA ALA A 46 -50.06 -57.82 -77.52
C ALA A 46 -49.28 -56.50 -77.36
N GLN A 47 -49.19 -55.69 -78.43
CA GLN A 47 -48.59 -54.35 -78.38
C GLN A 47 -49.36 -53.42 -77.44
N GLN A 48 -50.69 -53.48 -77.45
CA GLN A 48 -51.52 -52.69 -76.55
C GLN A 48 -51.30 -53.06 -75.08
N ALA A 49 -51.18 -54.36 -74.77
CA ALA A 49 -50.85 -54.83 -73.42
C ALA A 49 -49.43 -54.41 -72.98
N GLU A 50 -48.47 -54.40 -73.90
CA GLU A 50 -47.10 -53.92 -73.63
C GLU A 50 -47.08 -52.42 -73.34
N LEU A 51 -47.81 -51.63 -74.13
CA LEU A 51 -47.97 -50.20 -73.93
C LEU A 51 -48.65 -49.88 -72.59
N ASP A 52 -49.66 -50.64 -72.19
CA ASP A 52 -50.31 -50.49 -70.88
C ASP A 52 -49.35 -50.79 -69.72
N CYS A 53 -48.50 -51.82 -69.86
CA CYS A 53 -47.47 -52.15 -68.88
C CYS A 53 -46.41 -51.04 -68.77
N LEU A 54 -45.94 -50.52 -69.91
CA LEU A 54 -44.99 -49.40 -69.96
C LEU A 54 -45.60 -48.11 -69.40
N ASN A 55 -46.87 -47.85 -69.66
CA ASN A 55 -47.59 -46.69 -69.12
C ASN A 55 -47.74 -46.79 -67.60
N TYR A 56 -48.05 -47.98 -67.08
CA TYR A 56 -48.09 -48.23 -65.64
C TYR A 56 -46.71 -48.03 -64.97
N LEU A 57 -45.63 -48.55 -65.57
CA LEU A 57 -44.26 -48.33 -65.10
C LEU A 57 -43.86 -46.85 -65.14
N ALA A 58 -44.21 -46.14 -66.20
CA ALA A 58 -43.97 -44.71 -66.32
C ALA A 58 -44.72 -43.91 -65.25
N GLN A 59 -46.00 -44.21 -65.02
CA GLN A 59 -46.79 -43.58 -63.96
C GLN A 59 -46.22 -43.86 -62.57
N LYS A 60 -45.81 -45.10 -62.30
CA LYS A 60 -45.15 -45.45 -61.03
C LYS A 60 -43.85 -44.67 -60.84
N ASN A 61 -43.02 -44.57 -61.88
CA ASN A 61 -41.77 -43.81 -61.84
C ASN A 61 -42.01 -42.31 -61.65
N VAL A 62 -43.04 -41.73 -62.28
CA VAL A 62 -43.45 -40.33 -62.09
C VAL A 62 -43.86 -40.08 -60.63
N ILE A 63 -44.60 -41.00 -60.01
CA ILE A 63 -45.00 -40.90 -58.60
C ILE A 63 -43.80 -41.05 -57.65
N GLU A 64 -42.85 -41.93 -57.95
CA GLU A 64 -41.63 -42.08 -57.14
C GLU A 64 -40.71 -40.86 -57.26
N LEU A 65 -40.60 -40.26 -58.44
CA LEU A 65 -39.85 -39.03 -58.67
C LEU A 65 -40.54 -37.83 -58.02
N SER A 66 -41.86 -37.70 -58.10
CA SER A 66 -42.60 -36.59 -57.49
C SER A 66 -42.53 -36.60 -55.95
N LYS A 67 -42.32 -37.76 -55.32
CA LYS A 67 -42.04 -37.86 -53.88
C LYS A 67 -40.63 -37.42 -53.48
N LYS A 68 -39.67 -37.48 -54.41
CA LYS A 68 -38.26 -37.14 -54.16
C LYS A 68 -37.93 -35.69 -54.55
N VAL A 69 -38.67 -35.13 -55.50
CA VAL A 69 -38.57 -33.73 -55.88
C VAL A 69 -39.30 -32.92 -54.80
N PRO A 70 -38.60 -32.02 -54.09
CA PRO A 70 -39.24 -31.11 -53.16
C PRO A 70 -40.36 -30.35 -53.85
N THR A 71 -41.48 -30.16 -53.17
CA THR A 71 -42.55 -29.35 -53.73
C THR A 71 -42.08 -27.90 -53.80
N GLU A 72 -42.59 -27.10 -54.74
CA GLU A 72 -42.30 -25.66 -54.81
C GLU A 72 -42.53 -24.94 -53.46
N ALA A 73 -43.50 -25.42 -52.66
CA ALA A 73 -43.75 -24.97 -51.30
C ALA A 73 -42.61 -25.33 -50.31
N ASP A 74 -41.99 -26.51 -50.45
CA ASP A 74 -40.86 -26.94 -49.62
C ASP A 74 -39.61 -26.11 -49.96
N GLU A 75 -39.38 -25.83 -51.24
CA GLU A 75 -38.28 -24.97 -51.70
C GLU A 75 -38.44 -23.53 -51.18
N LEU A 76 -39.65 -22.96 -51.29
CA LEU A 76 -39.98 -21.65 -50.72
C LEU A 76 -39.76 -21.64 -49.19
N GLY A 77 -40.17 -22.70 -48.49
CA GLY A 77 -39.93 -22.86 -47.06
C GLY A 77 -38.44 -22.96 -46.70
N MET A 78 -37.63 -23.64 -47.53
CA MET A 78 -36.17 -23.69 -47.35
C MET A 78 -35.51 -22.34 -47.57
N ILE A 79 -35.91 -21.60 -48.62
CA ILE A 79 -35.42 -20.25 -48.93
C ILE A 79 -35.79 -19.28 -47.79
N GLU A 80 -37.03 -19.34 -47.30
CA GLU A 80 -37.47 -18.51 -46.19
C GLU A 80 -36.72 -18.83 -44.89
N ASN A 81 -36.48 -20.11 -44.61
CA ASN A 81 -35.66 -20.55 -43.48
C ASN A 81 -34.19 -20.13 -43.60
N ALA A 82 -33.63 -20.11 -44.81
CA ALA A 82 -32.28 -19.63 -45.08
C ALA A 82 -32.20 -18.10 -44.89
N ASN A 83 -33.17 -17.35 -45.43
CA ASN A 83 -33.28 -15.90 -45.25
C ASN A 83 -33.46 -15.51 -43.78
N ASN A 84 -34.30 -16.25 -43.04
CA ASN A 84 -34.49 -16.04 -41.60
C ASN A 84 -33.22 -16.36 -40.78
N ARG A 85 -32.37 -17.28 -41.26
CA ARG A 85 -31.06 -17.55 -40.66
C ARG A 85 -30.05 -16.44 -40.98
N LEU A 86 -30.01 -15.98 -42.23
CA LEU A 86 -29.18 -14.84 -42.65
C LEU A 86 -29.51 -13.59 -41.83
N ARG A 87 -30.78 -13.21 -41.75
CA ARG A 87 -31.24 -12.06 -40.93
C ARG A 87 -30.81 -12.16 -39.47
N ARG A 88 -30.89 -13.35 -38.88
CA ARG A 88 -30.42 -13.58 -37.49
C ARG A 88 -28.91 -13.41 -37.35
N MET A 89 -28.14 -13.88 -38.33
CA MET A 89 -26.68 -13.73 -38.33
C MET A 89 -26.26 -12.28 -38.56
N GLU A 90 -26.92 -11.57 -39.48
CA GLU A 90 -26.73 -10.13 -39.71
C GLU A 90 -27.03 -9.32 -38.44
N ASN A 91 -28.16 -9.59 -37.78
CA ASN A 91 -28.50 -8.93 -36.51
C ASN A 91 -27.47 -9.21 -35.40
N ARG A 92 -26.93 -10.42 -35.32
CA ARG A 92 -25.86 -10.75 -34.37
C ARG A 92 -24.56 -10.02 -34.71
N LEU A 93 -24.23 -9.91 -35.99
CA LEU A 93 -23.06 -9.19 -36.47
C LEU A 93 -23.17 -7.69 -36.21
N ASP A 94 -24.33 -7.09 -36.47
CA ASP A 94 -24.60 -5.68 -36.17
C ASP A 94 -24.50 -5.41 -34.66
N LEU A 95 -25.11 -6.28 -33.83
CA LEU A 95 -25.00 -6.15 -32.38
C LEU A 95 -23.55 -6.28 -31.88
N ALA A 96 -22.77 -7.20 -32.45
CA ALA A 96 -21.36 -7.37 -32.12
C ALA A 96 -20.54 -6.13 -32.53
N THR A 97 -20.79 -5.60 -33.73
CA THR A 97 -20.16 -4.38 -34.25
C THR A 97 -20.49 -3.17 -33.37
N LYS A 98 -21.75 -2.99 -32.98
CA LYS A 98 -22.17 -1.92 -32.07
C LYS A 98 -21.48 -2.02 -30.71
N ARG A 99 -21.41 -3.23 -30.13
CA ARG A 99 -20.69 -3.47 -28.86
C ARG A 99 -19.21 -3.15 -29.00
N PHE A 100 -18.58 -3.56 -30.10
CA PHE A 100 -17.19 -3.24 -30.38
C PHE A 100 -16.96 -1.73 -30.47
N CYS A 101 -17.82 -1.00 -31.17
CA CYS A 101 -17.74 0.45 -31.27
C CYS A 101 -17.86 1.15 -29.90
N VAL A 102 -18.76 0.68 -29.03
CA VAL A 102 -18.89 1.20 -27.65
C VAL A 102 -17.60 0.97 -26.85
N VAL A 103 -17.07 -0.25 -26.86
CA VAL A 103 -15.81 -0.58 -26.16
C VAL A 103 -14.65 0.25 -26.72
N ASN A 104 -14.60 0.47 -28.03
CA ASN A 104 -13.55 1.29 -28.65
C ASN A 104 -13.67 2.77 -28.27
N ALA A 105 -14.89 3.31 -28.20
CA ALA A 105 -15.13 4.67 -27.71
C ALA A 105 -14.73 4.84 -26.24
N ASP A 106 -15.03 3.84 -25.40
CA ASP A 106 -14.60 3.83 -24.01
C ASP A 106 -13.08 3.71 -23.89
N ASN A 107 -12.44 2.87 -24.70
CA ASN A 107 -10.98 2.73 -24.75
C ASN A 107 -10.31 4.05 -25.14
N ARG A 108 -10.86 4.75 -26.14
CA ARG A 108 -10.41 6.09 -26.52
C ARG A 108 -10.51 7.07 -25.35
N ARG A 109 -11.64 7.09 -24.64
CA ARG A 109 -11.85 7.98 -23.47
C ARG A 109 -10.81 7.70 -22.38
N VAL A 110 -10.53 6.43 -22.08
CA VAL A 110 -9.49 6.04 -21.11
C VAL A 110 -8.09 6.46 -21.57
N ARG A 111 -7.78 6.38 -22.87
CA ARG A 111 -6.49 6.88 -23.39
C ARG A 111 -6.34 8.39 -23.25
N GLU A 112 -7.41 9.13 -23.53
CA GLU A 112 -7.43 10.59 -23.36
C GLU A 112 -7.28 10.97 -21.87
N GLU A 113 -7.91 10.23 -20.97
CA GLU A 113 -7.75 10.36 -19.51
C GLU A 113 -6.30 10.12 -19.07
N ILE A 114 -5.70 9.01 -19.50
CA ILE A 114 -4.30 8.68 -19.20
C ILE A 114 -3.38 9.80 -19.69
N HIS A 115 -3.60 10.28 -20.92
CA HIS A 115 -2.79 11.37 -21.46
C HIS A 115 -2.92 12.65 -20.64
N ARG A 116 -4.14 13.02 -20.22
CA ARG A 116 -4.37 14.20 -19.37
C ARG A 116 -3.64 14.07 -18.03
N LEU A 117 -3.77 12.94 -17.36
CA LEU A 117 -3.09 12.67 -16.09
C LEU A 117 -1.57 12.69 -16.22
N LEU A 118 -1.01 12.22 -17.34
CA LEU A 118 0.42 12.30 -17.60
C LEU A 118 0.91 13.74 -17.78
N VAL A 119 0.13 14.59 -18.45
CA VAL A 119 0.43 16.02 -18.60
C VAL A 119 0.37 16.73 -17.24
N GLU A 120 -0.67 16.47 -16.44
CA GLU A 120 -0.81 17.02 -15.09
C GLU A 120 0.35 16.60 -14.19
N ARG A 121 0.72 15.32 -14.20
CA ARG A 121 1.88 14.80 -13.47
C ARG A 121 3.18 15.50 -13.89
N ASN A 122 3.37 15.72 -15.19
CA ASN A 122 4.53 16.45 -15.68
C ASN A 122 4.55 17.90 -15.18
N GLY A 123 3.41 18.59 -15.23
CA GLY A 123 3.25 19.94 -14.68
C GLY A 123 3.56 20.00 -13.18
N PHE A 124 3.06 19.04 -12.42
CA PHE A 124 3.37 18.89 -11.00
C PHE A 124 4.86 18.70 -10.76
N ASN A 125 5.51 17.79 -11.49
CA ASN A 125 6.95 17.54 -11.34
C ASN A 125 7.80 18.78 -11.64
N ILE A 126 7.43 19.58 -12.65
CA ILE A 126 8.11 20.85 -12.95
C ILE A 126 8.00 21.81 -11.76
N GLN A 127 6.79 21.96 -11.20
CA GLN A 127 6.56 22.87 -10.07
C GLN A 127 7.24 22.38 -8.79
N TRP A 128 7.23 21.07 -8.56
CA TRP A 128 7.92 20.42 -7.47
C TRP A 128 9.42 20.69 -7.53
N ASN A 129 10.06 20.43 -8.68
CA ASN A 129 11.48 20.68 -8.89
C ASN A 129 11.85 22.16 -8.72
N ARG A 130 10.98 23.09 -9.18
CA ARG A 130 11.17 24.52 -8.94
C ARG A 130 11.12 24.87 -7.45
N THR A 131 10.18 24.30 -6.71
CA THR A 131 10.03 24.53 -5.27
C THR A 131 11.22 23.98 -4.50
N ILE A 132 11.67 22.77 -4.83
CA ILE A 132 12.90 22.20 -4.28
C ILE A 132 14.10 23.10 -4.58
N GLY A 133 14.25 23.57 -5.82
CA GLY A 133 15.33 24.47 -6.19
C GLY A 133 15.33 25.77 -5.36
N LYS A 134 14.16 26.36 -5.10
CA LYS A 134 14.03 27.53 -4.22
C LYS A 134 14.42 27.20 -2.78
N LEU A 135 14.00 26.05 -2.26
CA LEU A 135 14.34 25.62 -0.91
C LEU A 135 15.85 25.41 -0.75
N VAL A 136 16.50 24.77 -1.72
CA VAL A 136 17.96 24.57 -1.71
C VAL A 136 18.69 25.91 -1.69
N LYS A 137 18.29 26.86 -2.54
CA LYS A 137 18.87 28.22 -2.52
C LYS A 137 18.64 28.93 -1.19
N GLY A 138 17.43 28.81 -0.61
CA GLY A 138 17.12 29.36 0.70
C GLY A 138 18.02 28.80 1.81
N LYS A 139 18.32 27.49 1.77
CA LYS A 139 19.26 26.87 2.71
C LYS A 139 20.70 27.36 2.52
N MET A 140 21.13 27.61 1.29
CA MET A 140 22.45 28.20 1.02
C MET A 140 22.56 29.60 1.64
N TYR A 141 21.57 30.47 1.41
CA TYR A 141 21.56 31.80 2.03
C TYR A 141 21.55 31.75 3.56
N LEU A 142 20.83 30.79 4.16
CA LEU A 142 20.83 30.61 5.60
C LEU A 142 22.22 30.18 6.11
N MET A 143 22.91 29.31 5.37
CA MET A 143 24.28 28.90 5.69
C MET A 143 25.25 30.08 5.64
N ASP A 144 25.16 30.90 4.59
CA ASP A 144 26.00 32.10 4.45
C ASP A 144 25.76 33.08 5.62
N ILE A 145 24.50 33.27 6.03
CA ILE A 145 24.17 34.11 7.20
C ILE A 145 24.75 33.51 8.49
N PHE A 146 24.71 32.19 8.67
CA PHE A 146 25.33 31.54 9.83
C PHE A 146 26.84 31.71 9.84
N GLU A 147 27.50 31.64 8.69
CA GLU A 147 28.94 31.88 8.57
C GLU A 147 29.28 33.32 8.93
N ILE A 148 28.57 34.30 8.37
CA ILE A 148 28.74 35.72 8.69
C ILE A 148 28.51 35.98 10.19
N ALA A 149 27.46 35.40 10.77
CA ALA A 149 27.18 35.54 12.20
C ALA A 149 28.29 34.92 13.06
N SER A 150 28.79 33.73 12.68
CA SER A 150 29.88 33.06 13.40
C SER A 150 31.17 33.86 13.35
N MET A 151 31.50 34.45 12.20
CA MET A 151 32.63 35.37 12.05
C MET A 151 32.47 36.61 12.93
N ALA A 152 31.29 37.25 12.92
CA ALA A 152 31.02 38.43 13.74
C ALA A 152 31.13 38.13 15.25
N PHE A 153 30.71 36.95 15.70
CA PHE A 153 30.90 36.51 17.09
C PHE A 153 32.38 36.30 17.42
N ALA A 154 33.16 35.67 16.53
CA ALA A 154 34.60 35.49 16.74
C ALA A 154 35.34 36.85 16.82
N ASP A 155 34.99 37.80 15.95
CA ASP A 155 35.54 39.15 15.94
C ASP A 155 35.20 39.91 17.24
N ARG A 156 33.95 39.79 17.70
CA ARG A 156 33.52 40.36 18.98
C ARG A 156 34.34 39.79 20.14
N ASP A 157 34.51 38.47 20.20
CA ASP A 157 35.26 37.80 21.26
C ASP A 157 36.74 38.20 21.25
N GLU A 158 37.33 38.40 20.07
CA GLU A 158 38.68 38.96 19.96
C GLU A 158 38.75 40.40 20.48
N CYS A 159 37.78 41.24 20.13
CA CYS A 159 37.71 42.62 20.62
C CYS A 159 37.54 42.69 22.14
N CYS A 160 36.70 41.84 22.72
CA CYS A 160 36.53 41.72 24.17
C CYS A 160 37.84 41.32 24.85
N ARG A 161 38.56 40.32 24.32
CA ARG A 161 39.87 39.93 24.84
C ARG A 161 40.91 41.06 24.76
N LYS A 162 40.95 41.80 23.65
CA LYS A 162 41.83 42.98 23.51
C LYS A 162 41.48 44.07 24.52
N LEU A 163 40.19 44.33 24.73
CA LEU A 163 39.73 45.31 25.72
C LEU A 163 40.13 44.91 27.14
N GLU A 164 39.97 43.65 27.51
CA GLU A 164 40.41 43.13 28.80
C GLU A 164 41.93 43.28 29.00
N ALA A 165 42.72 42.94 27.98
CA ALA A 165 44.18 43.13 28.03
C ALA A 165 44.55 44.62 28.22
N LEU A 166 43.86 45.54 27.55
CA LEU A 166 44.06 46.99 27.73
C LEU A 166 43.68 47.46 29.14
N LYS A 167 42.58 46.94 29.71
CA LYS A 167 42.19 47.23 31.10
C LYS A 167 43.27 46.80 32.08
N TRP A 168 43.78 45.58 31.95
CA TRP A 168 44.87 45.08 32.80
C TRP A 168 46.15 45.90 32.65
N LYS A 169 46.53 46.24 31.42
CA LYS A 169 47.68 47.12 31.15
C LYS A 169 47.50 48.50 31.80
N GLY A 170 46.31 49.08 31.71
CA GLY A 170 45.99 50.36 32.34
C GLY A 170 46.06 50.30 33.87
N LEU A 171 45.51 49.25 34.48
CA LEU A 171 45.59 49.04 35.93
C LEU A 171 47.04 48.85 36.41
N PHE A 172 47.84 48.06 35.68
CA PHE A 172 49.24 47.86 36.01
C PHE A 172 50.04 49.17 35.92
N GLN A 173 49.80 49.95 34.86
CA GLN A 173 50.41 51.27 34.68
C GLN A 173 50.03 52.23 35.79
N LEU A 174 48.75 52.31 36.16
CA LEU A 174 48.28 53.13 37.27
C LEU A 174 48.96 52.73 38.59
N ASN A 175 49.02 51.43 38.90
CA ASN A 175 49.66 50.96 40.13
C ASN A 175 51.17 51.27 40.15
N ARG A 176 51.84 51.20 39.00
CA ARG A 176 53.23 51.64 38.85
C ARG A 176 53.36 53.13 39.15
N ASP A 177 52.52 53.97 38.54
CA ASP A 177 52.58 55.42 38.69
C ASP A 177 52.27 55.85 40.14
N ILE A 178 51.33 55.18 40.81
CA ILE A 178 51.06 55.38 42.25
C ILE A 178 52.30 55.04 43.08
N SER A 179 52.98 53.92 42.77
CA SER A 179 54.18 53.50 43.50
C SER A 179 55.34 54.48 43.30
N GLU A 180 55.53 54.99 42.08
CA GLU A 180 56.52 56.02 41.76
C GLU A 180 56.20 57.33 42.49
N MET A 181 54.93 57.76 42.49
CA MET A 181 54.48 58.95 43.24
C MET A 181 54.71 58.81 44.75
N GLN A 182 54.39 57.66 45.33
CA GLN A 182 54.65 57.38 46.75
C GLN A 182 56.14 57.44 47.08
N ALA A 183 57.00 56.94 46.18
CA ALA A 183 58.45 57.04 46.34
C ALA A 183 58.92 58.50 46.30
N PHE A 184 58.42 59.31 45.36
CA PHE A 184 58.72 60.75 45.31
C PHE A 184 58.21 61.51 46.54
N GLU A 185 57.00 61.21 47.02
CA GLU A 185 56.46 61.80 48.25
C GLU A 185 57.32 61.42 49.46
N SER A 186 57.77 60.17 49.55
CA SER A 186 58.67 59.72 50.62
C SER A 186 60.01 60.46 50.58
N GLU A 187 60.61 60.61 49.39
CA GLU A 187 61.86 61.36 49.20
C GLU A 187 61.68 62.85 49.54
N LEU A 188 60.60 63.47 49.08
CA LEU A 188 60.31 64.88 49.37
C LEU A 188 60.08 65.11 50.87
N ASN A 189 59.36 64.20 51.53
CA ASN A 189 59.22 64.20 52.99
C ASN A 189 60.56 64.04 53.71
N HIS A 190 61.46 63.19 53.19
CA HIS A 190 62.81 63.05 53.72
C HIS A 190 63.62 64.33 53.56
N LEU A 191 63.60 64.97 52.38
CA LEU A 191 64.25 66.25 52.11
C LEU A 191 63.68 67.38 52.97
N ALA A 192 62.36 67.45 53.15
CA ALA A 192 61.72 68.45 54.01
C ALA A 192 62.11 68.27 55.48
N LYS A 193 62.16 67.02 55.97
CA LYS A 193 62.68 66.71 57.31
C LYS A 193 64.16 67.09 57.44
N LEU A 194 64.96 66.87 56.40
CA LEU A 194 66.37 67.26 56.37
C LEU A 194 66.55 68.78 56.35
N GLU A 195 65.76 69.50 55.56
CA GLU A 195 65.74 70.97 55.53
C GLU A 195 65.35 71.53 56.89
N GLU A 196 64.29 71.01 57.51
CA GLU A 196 63.87 71.38 58.87
C GLU A 196 64.98 71.08 59.89
N PHE A 197 65.61 69.90 59.80
CA PHE A 197 66.76 69.55 60.63
C PHE A 197 67.92 70.53 60.45
N LEU A 198 68.25 70.91 59.22
CA LEU A 198 69.30 71.89 58.91
C LEU A 198 68.92 73.31 59.35
N ARG A 199 67.66 73.71 59.24
CA ARG A 199 67.11 74.99 59.71
C ARG A 199 67.19 75.10 61.24
N VAL A 200 66.82 74.02 61.93
CA VAL A 200 66.95 73.89 63.40
C VAL A 200 68.43 73.87 63.81
N LYS A 201 69.31 73.19 63.06
CA LYS A 201 70.77 73.18 63.31
C LYS A 201 71.45 74.53 63.00
N GLY A 202 70.97 75.27 62.00
CA GLY A 202 71.48 76.58 61.58
C GLY A 202 71.05 77.75 62.49
N SER A 203 70.03 77.54 63.32
CA SER A 203 69.60 78.50 64.34
C SER A 203 70.45 78.33 65.61
N ARG A 204 71.63 78.94 65.62
CA ARG A 204 72.56 79.16 66.76
C ARG A 204 72.43 78.18 67.96
N ARG A 205 73.23 77.12 67.96
CA ARG A 205 74.17 76.77 69.06
C ARG A 205 75.40 76.09 68.47
N ILE A 206 76.53 76.76 68.64
CA ILE A 206 77.86 76.16 68.61
C ILE A 206 77.94 75.17 69.78
N CYS A 207 78.59 74.04 69.53
CA CYS A 207 78.80 72.87 70.38
C CYS A 207 77.59 71.93 70.53
N GLU A 208 77.80 70.69 70.06
CA GLU A 208 77.04 69.43 70.22
C GLU A 208 76.85 68.67 68.89
N ALA A 209 77.74 68.87 67.90
CA ALA A 209 77.75 68.07 66.66
C ALA A 209 78.34 66.66 66.86
N ASP A 210 79.14 66.45 67.91
CA ASP A 210 79.86 65.19 68.12
C ASP A 210 79.08 64.17 68.99
N GLU A 211 78.03 64.59 69.72
CA GLU A 211 77.19 63.66 70.51
C GLU A 211 76.00 63.10 69.70
N LYS A 212 75.47 63.83 68.70
CA LYS A 212 74.33 63.39 67.88
C LYS A 212 74.72 62.38 66.78
N GLU A 213 75.97 62.39 66.33
CA GLU A 213 76.45 61.40 65.36
C GLU A 213 76.68 60.03 66.04
N GLU A 214 77.11 60.03 67.30
CA GLU A 214 77.26 58.83 68.11
C GLU A 214 75.89 58.23 68.50
N ILE A 215 74.88 59.06 68.78
CA ILE A 215 73.49 58.59 69.02
C ILE A 215 72.86 58.03 67.73
N LYS A 216 73.09 58.64 66.56
CA LYS A 216 72.60 58.08 65.28
C LYS A 216 73.26 56.75 64.93
N ARG A 217 74.58 56.61 65.15
CA ARG A 217 75.24 55.31 65.03
C ARG A 217 74.68 54.31 66.02
N GLN A 218 74.41 54.71 67.27
CA GLN A 218 73.75 53.85 68.26
C GLN A 218 72.32 53.47 67.86
N ASP A 219 71.54 54.36 67.23
CA ASP A 219 70.19 54.06 66.74
C ASP A 219 70.21 53.12 65.53
N GLU A 220 71.17 53.28 64.61
CA GLU A 220 71.40 52.36 63.49
C GLU A 220 71.88 51.00 63.97
N ILE A 221 72.78 50.97 64.96
CA ILE A 221 73.22 49.74 65.63
C ILE A 221 72.02 49.09 66.34
N GLN A 222 71.19 49.84 67.07
CA GLN A 222 69.99 49.32 67.72
C GLN A 222 68.92 48.84 66.73
N ALA A 223 68.80 49.47 65.56
CA ALA A 223 67.90 49.01 64.50
C ALA A 223 68.41 47.69 63.90
N CYS A 224 69.71 47.60 63.62
CA CYS A 224 70.37 46.38 63.16
C CYS A 224 70.25 45.27 64.21
N GLU A 225 70.47 45.57 65.49
CA GLU A 225 70.29 44.63 66.61
C GLU A 225 68.83 44.19 66.75
N LYS A 226 67.85 45.07 66.53
CA LYS A 226 66.43 44.69 66.51
C LYS A 226 66.10 43.78 65.34
N ASP A 227 66.67 44.02 64.16
CA ASP A 227 66.42 43.17 62.99
C ASP A 227 67.15 41.83 63.11
N ILE A 228 68.36 41.81 63.66
CA ILE A 228 69.05 40.58 64.06
C ILE A 228 68.21 39.82 65.09
N ALA A 229 67.71 40.48 66.13
CA ALA A 229 66.85 39.85 67.13
C ALA A 229 65.53 39.30 66.55
N LYS A 230 64.94 39.97 65.55
CA LYS A 230 63.78 39.43 64.81
C LYS A 230 64.14 38.20 63.99
N HIS A 231 65.27 38.24 63.28
CA HIS A 231 65.74 37.10 62.50
C HIS A 231 66.13 35.92 63.39
N ASP A 232 66.75 36.17 64.55
CA ASP A 232 67.03 35.16 65.55
C ASP A 232 65.75 34.58 66.14
N ALA A 233 64.74 35.41 66.44
CA ALA A 233 63.42 34.94 66.89
C ALA A 233 62.72 34.07 65.83
N LEU A 234 62.79 34.45 64.55
CA LEU A 234 62.24 33.66 63.45
C LEU A 234 63.00 32.34 63.27
N LEU A 235 64.33 32.35 63.40
CA LEU A 235 65.14 31.13 63.36
C LEU A 235 64.79 30.21 64.52
N ASP A 236 64.61 30.74 65.73
CA ASP A 236 64.15 29.99 66.89
C ASP A 236 62.75 29.39 66.68
N GLU A 237 61.83 30.13 66.06
CA GLU A 237 60.51 29.60 65.69
C GLU A 237 60.62 28.47 64.66
N ILE A 238 61.50 28.62 63.67
CA ILE A 238 61.77 27.57 62.66
C ILE A 238 62.40 26.34 63.32
N PHE A 239 63.36 26.51 64.24
CA PHE A 239 63.98 25.41 64.99
C PHE A 239 62.98 24.70 65.88
N LYS A 240 62.10 25.44 66.57
CA LYS A 240 61.00 24.88 67.37
C LYS A 240 60.00 24.10 66.51
N TYR A 241 59.61 24.65 65.36
CA TYR A 241 58.69 23.97 64.43
C TYR A 241 59.30 22.70 63.85
N ALA A 242 60.57 22.74 63.46
CA ALA A 242 61.27 21.59 62.89
C ALA A 242 61.77 20.58 63.93
N GLY A 243 61.79 20.95 65.22
CA GLY A 243 62.24 20.12 66.34
C GLY A 243 63.72 19.72 66.27
N SER A 244 64.58 20.55 65.66
CA SER A 244 66.00 20.24 65.44
C SER A 244 66.84 21.51 65.35
N ASP A 245 67.85 21.64 66.20
CA ASP A 245 68.71 22.84 66.28
C ASP A 245 69.79 22.92 65.17
N ARG A 246 69.90 21.89 64.32
CA ARG A 246 70.85 21.86 63.20
C ARG A 246 70.18 22.27 61.89
N VAL A 247 70.56 23.42 61.35
CA VAL A 247 70.09 23.96 60.05
C VAL A 247 70.25 22.95 58.92
N ALA A 248 71.39 22.26 58.84
CA ALA A 248 71.64 21.25 57.81
C ALA A 248 70.63 20.09 57.83
N THR A 249 70.18 19.68 59.02
CA THR A 249 69.18 18.62 59.21
C THR A 249 67.79 19.08 58.78
N ILE A 250 67.45 20.35 59.03
CA ILE A 250 66.17 20.95 58.60
C ILE A 250 66.13 21.04 57.07
N ILE A 251 67.19 21.57 56.45
CA ILE A 251 67.27 21.68 54.98
C ILE A 251 67.18 20.29 54.33
N HIS A 252 67.87 19.29 54.89
CA HIS A 252 67.80 17.93 54.39
C HIS A 252 66.38 17.36 54.51
N ARG A 253 65.72 17.51 55.67
CA ARG A 253 64.34 17.05 55.88
C ARG A 253 63.37 17.76 54.93
N PHE A 254 63.50 19.07 54.76
CA PHE A 254 62.67 19.85 53.82
C PHE A 254 62.83 19.34 52.39
N LYS A 255 64.07 19.13 51.92
CA LYS A 255 64.32 18.56 50.58
C LYS A 255 63.70 17.17 50.40
N MET A 256 63.78 16.32 51.43
CA MET A 256 63.14 15.00 51.37
C MET A 256 61.62 15.12 51.27
N THR A 257 61.00 15.94 52.13
CA THR A 257 59.56 16.20 52.09
C THR A 257 59.12 16.87 50.79
N GLU A 258 59.95 17.74 50.20
CA GLU A 258 59.70 18.36 48.89
C GLU A 258 59.70 17.32 47.77
N ILE A 259 60.67 16.39 47.77
CA ILE A 259 60.72 15.27 46.81
C ILE A 259 59.50 14.37 46.97
N GLU A 260 59.09 14.06 48.21
CA GLU A 260 57.89 13.26 48.49
C GLU A 260 56.62 13.95 48.01
N ASN A 261 56.47 15.25 48.31
CA ASN A 261 55.34 16.06 47.87
C ASN A 261 55.28 16.18 46.35
N PHE A 262 56.42 16.38 45.69
CA PHE A 262 56.50 16.43 44.23
C PHE A 262 56.14 15.07 43.62
N SER A 263 56.61 13.98 44.21
CA SER A 263 56.25 12.61 43.79
C SER A 263 54.74 12.37 43.94
N CYS A 264 54.14 12.81 45.06
CA CYS A 264 52.69 12.75 45.27
C CYS A 264 51.92 13.59 44.25
N PHE A 265 52.42 14.77 43.89
CA PHE A 265 51.82 15.62 42.87
C PHE A 265 51.85 14.96 41.49
N ILE A 266 52.95 14.32 41.11
CA ILE A 266 53.04 13.56 39.86
C ILE A 266 52.02 12.42 39.84
N LEU A 267 51.93 11.65 40.93
CA LEU A 267 50.95 10.57 41.04
C LEU A 267 49.52 11.11 40.92
N LEU A 268 49.20 12.24 41.56
CA LEU A 268 47.90 12.89 41.44
C LEU A 268 47.62 13.30 39.99
N CYS A 269 48.59 13.88 39.29
CA CYS A 269 48.46 14.22 37.87
C CYS A 269 48.17 12.98 37.01
N GLN A 270 48.86 11.86 37.26
CA GLN A 270 48.64 10.59 36.55
C GLN A 270 47.22 10.05 36.79
N VAL A 271 46.76 10.01 38.05
CA VAL A 271 45.42 9.56 38.40
C VAL A 271 44.34 10.46 37.79
N LEU A 272 44.58 11.78 37.75
CA LEU A 272 43.67 12.72 37.07
C LEU A 272 43.60 12.46 35.57
N GLN A 273 44.74 12.18 34.92
CA GLN A 273 44.79 11.82 33.51
C GLN A 273 44.04 10.51 33.24
N GLU A 274 44.26 9.46 34.03
CA GLU A 274 43.51 8.20 33.94
C GLU A 274 42.01 8.42 34.13
N SER A 275 41.62 9.24 35.12
CA SER A 275 40.22 9.60 35.34
C SER A 275 39.58 10.31 34.15
N ILE A 276 40.33 11.13 33.41
CA ILE A 276 39.85 11.77 32.18
C ILE A 276 39.67 10.73 31.07
N ILE A 277 40.61 9.80 30.93
CA ILE A 277 40.53 8.72 29.93
C ILE A 277 39.32 7.82 30.21
N ILE A 278 39.16 7.35 31.44
CA ILE A 278 38.03 6.50 31.85
C ILE A 278 36.70 7.21 31.60
N ARG A 279 36.59 8.51 31.90
CA ARG A 279 35.38 9.30 31.61
C ARG A 279 35.06 9.33 30.11
N ARG A 280 36.07 9.56 29.26
CA ARG A 280 35.88 9.53 27.80
C ARG A 280 35.44 8.16 27.31
N GLU A 281 36.06 7.08 27.80
CA GLU A 281 35.68 5.71 27.44
C GLU A 281 34.25 5.37 27.89
N LEU A 282 33.86 5.83 29.07
CA LEU A 282 32.51 5.68 29.61
C LEU A 282 31.49 6.39 28.71
N ASP A 283 31.79 7.61 28.26
CA ASP A 283 30.91 8.36 27.36
C ASP A 283 30.78 7.68 25.98
N ILE A 284 31.88 7.17 25.43
CA ILE A 284 31.87 6.36 24.19
C ILE A 284 31.02 5.09 24.38
N LEU A 285 31.18 4.40 25.51
CA LEU A 285 30.41 3.20 25.81
C LEU A 285 28.92 3.50 25.97
N ARG A 286 28.58 4.62 26.63
CA ARG A 286 27.19 5.09 26.74
C ARG A 286 26.59 5.36 25.36
N GLN A 287 27.30 6.08 24.50
CA GLN A 287 26.87 6.32 23.12
C GLN A 287 26.62 5.00 22.38
N ARG A 288 27.57 4.05 22.46
CA ARG A 288 27.39 2.73 21.85
C ARG A 288 26.17 1.98 22.39
N ILE A 289 25.87 2.09 23.69
CA ILE A 289 24.67 1.49 24.28
C ILE A 289 23.40 2.14 23.71
N PHE A 290 23.37 3.46 23.57
CA PHE A 290 22.24 4.15 22.95
C PHE A 290 22.05 3.73 21.49
N ASP A 291 23.11 3.75 20.68
CA ASP A 291 23.06 3.30 19.29
C ASP A 291 22.55 1.86 19.18
N GLN A 292 23.00 0.97 20.06
CA GLN A 292 22.56 -0.42 20.08
C GLN A 292 21.10 -0.57 20.50
N ARG A 293 20.60 0.27 21.41
CA ARG A 293 19.18 0.30 21.81
C ARG A 293 18.31 0.72 20.63
N ASP A 294 18.69 1.76 19.90
CA ASP A 294 17.95 2.24 18.73
C ASP A 294 17.87 1.16 17.64
N VAL A 295 18.99 0.45 17.40
CA VAL A 295 19.02 -0.68 16.45
C VAL A 295 18.13 -1.82 16.91
N ASN A 296 18.10 -2.12 18.21
CA ASN A 296 17.26 -3.18 18.76
C ASN A 296 15.77 -2.82 18.67
N GLU A 297 15.38 -1.60 19.03
CA GLU A 297 13.99 -1.12 18.92
C GLU A 297 13.50 -1.14 17.47
N ALA A 298 14.33 -0.68 16.53
CA ALA A 298 14.02 -0.76 15.10
C ALA A 298 13.92 -2.21 14.59
N ARG A 299 14.63 -3.16 15.22
CA ARG A 299 14.52 -4.59 14.89
C ARG A 299 13.25 -5.20 15.46
N GLU A 300 12.89 -4.87 16.69
CA GLU A 300 11.66 -5.30 17.35
C GLU A 300 10.44 -4.80 16.58
N GLU A 301 10.40 -3.53 16.20
CA GLU A 301 9.29 -2.97 15.41
C GLU A 301 9.12 -3.70 14.06
N LYS A 302 10.22 -4.07 13.41
CA LYS A 302 10.18 -4.87 12.17
C LYS A 302 9.68 -6.29 12.41
N GLN A 303 10.08 -6.91 13.53
CA GLN A 303 9.63 -8.25 13.90
C GLN A 303 8.13 -8.23 14.23
N ASP A 304 7.66 -7.24 14.99
CA ASP A 304 6.25 -7.08 15.34
C ASP A 304 5.38 -6.86 14.10
N LYS A 305 5.81 -5.99 13.16
CA LYS A 305 5.14 -5.83 11.87
C LYS A 305 5.06 -7.15 11.10
N ARG A 306 6.16 -7.92 11.05
CA ARG A 306 6.20 -9.21 10.36
C ARG A 306 5.31 -10.25 11.05
N ILE A 307 5.29 -10.29 12.37
CA ILE A 307 4.41 -11.17 13.14
C ILE A 307 2.95 -10.81 12.86
N ALA A 308 2.59 -9.52 12.91
CA ALA A 308 1.24 -9.04 12.62
C ALA A 308 0.79 -9.38 11.18
N GLU A 309 1.68 -9.25 10.20
CA GLU A 309 1.39 -9.68 8.82
C GLU A 309 1.18 -11.19 8.72
N MET A 310 2.02 -11.98 9.40
CA MET A 310 1.92 -13.44 9.38
C MET A 310 0.69 -13.95 10.12
N THR A 311 0.32 -13.34 11.27
CA THR A 311 -0.90 -13.69 12.00
C THR A 311 -2.13 -13.38 11.16
N LYS A 312 -2.18 -12.22 10.51
CA LYS A 312 -3.28 -11.86 9.59
C LYS A 312 -3.41 -12.87 8.45
N LYS A 313 -2.30 -13.22 7.79
CA LYS A 313 -2.31 -14.24 6.72
C LYS A 313 -2.77 -15.61 7.23
N LEU A 314 -2.38 -15.96 8.45
CA LEU A 314 -2.77 -17.22 9.08
C LEU A 314 -4.28 -17.24 9.38
N GLU A 315 -4.84 -16.14 9.89
CA GLU A 315 -6.27 -15.97 10.10
C GLU A 315 -7.07 -16.06 8.79
N GLU A 316 -6.62 -15.38 7.74
CA GLU A 316 -7.23 -15.46 6.40
C GLU A 316 -7.22 -16.89 5.84
N LEU A 317 -6.08 -17.60 5.99
CA LEU A 317 -5.95 -19.00 5.58
C LEU A 317 -6.83 -19.93 6.41
N ARG A 318 -6.93 -19.71 7.74
CA ARG A 318 -7.82 -20.48 8.61
C ARG A 318 -9.28 -20.29 8.22
N ALA A 319 -9.71 -19.05 8.00
CA ALA A 319 -11.07 -18.74 7.56
C ALA A 319 -11.39 -19.39 6.21
N SER A 320 -10.46 -19.30 5.24
CA SER A 320 -10.62 -19.96 3.93
C SER A 320 -10.70 -21.49 4.04
N THR A 321 -9.88 -22.08 4.92
CA THR A 321 -9.88 -23.53 5.15
C THR A 321 -11.16 -24.00 5.83
N GLN A 322 -11.64 -23.28 6.84
CA GLN A 322 -12.91 -23.55 7.51
C GLN A 322 -14.08 -23.48 6.52
N LEU A 323 -14.15 -22.43 5.70
CA LEU A 323 -15.18 -22.31 4.67
C LEU A 323 -15.15 -23.51 3.69
N LYS A 324 -13.96 -23.92 3.25
CA LYS A 324 -13.82 -25.09 2.36
C LYS A 324 -14.23 -26.39 3.06
N GLN A 325 -13.91 -26.56 4.34
CA GLN A 325 -14.34 -27.71 5.12
C GLN A 325 -15.86 -27.75 5.30
N GLU A 326 -16.50 -26.62 5.60
CA GLU A 326 -17.96 -26.50 5.69
C GLU A 326 -18.64 -26.85 4.37
N LEU A 327 -18.14 -26.31 3.26
CA LEU A 327 -18.64 -26.63 1.91
C LEU A 327 -18.46 -28.12 1.58
N ASN A 328 -17.31 -28.71 1.91
CA ASN A 328 -17.07 -30.12 1.68
C ASN A 328 -18.00 -30.99 2.53
N ASN A 329 -18.18 -30.66 3.81
CA ASN A 329 -19.10 -31.36 4.70
C ASN A 329 -20.55 -31.27 4.19
N ALA A 330 -20.98 -30.11 3.68
CA ALA A 330 -22.28 -29.93 3.07
C ALA A 330 -22.44 -30.76 1.79
N ALA A 331 -21.41 -30.81 0.94
CA ALA A 331 -21.38 -31.62 -0.26
C ALA A 331 -21.42 -33.13 0.05
N ASP A 332 -20.68 -33.59 1.06
CA ASP A 332 -20.69 -34.98 1.52
C ASP A 332 -22.05 -35.34 2.14
N ALA A 333 -22.65 -34.47 2.94
CA ALA A 333 -24.01 -34.66 3.47
C ALA A 333 -25.05 -34.76 2.35
N THR A 334 -24.93 -33.92 1.32
CA THR A 334 -25.80 -33.98 0.12
C THR A 334 -25.58 -35.28 -0.65
N THR A 335 -24.32 -35.70 -0.79
CA THR A 335 -23.97 -36.98 -1.43
C THR A 335 -24.64 -38.14 -0.69
N VAL A 336 -24.54 -38.20 0.64
CA VAL A 336 -25.17 -39.25 1.45
C VAL A 336 -26.69 -39.26 1.28
N LYS A 337 -27.33 -38.08 1.24
CA LYS A 337 -28.79 -37.97 0.99
C LYS A 337 -29.17 -38.51 -0.39
N VAL A 338 -28.41 -38.17 -1.44
CA VAL A 338 -28.65 -38.66 -2.80
C VAL A 338 -28.44 -40.17 -2.88
N LEU A 339 -27.38 -40.72 -2.25
CA LEU A 339 -27.12 -42.15 -2.20
C LEU A 339 -28.26 -42.93 -1.52
N LYS A 340 -28.77 -42.43 -0.39
CA LYS A 340 -29.94 -43.00 0.28
C LYS A 340 -31.20 -42.91 -0.57
N GLY A 341 -31.44 -41.76 -1.22
CA GLY A 341 -32.59 -41.61 -2.12
C GLY A 341 -32.55 -42.57 -3.32
N ILE A 342 -31.36 -42.86 -3.86
CA ILE A 342 -31.19 -43.87 -4.91
C ILE A 342 -31.44 -45.28 -4.37
N ASP A 343 -30.95 -45.60 -3.19
CA ASP A 343 -31.20 -46.89 -2.53
C ASP A 343 -32.70 -47.12 -2.26
N ASP A 344 -33.41 -46.08 -1.80
CA ASP A 344 -34.86 -46.11 -1.59
C ASP A 344 -35.63 -46.30 -2.91
N LEU A 345 -35.21 -45.65 -4.00
CA LEU A 345 -35.80 -45.82 -5.33
C LEU A 345 -35.59 -47.22 -5.90
N VAL A 346 -34.39 -47.79 -5.72
CA VAL A 346 -34.08 -49.17 -6.12
C VAL A 346 -34.95 -50.18 -5.36
N LYS A 347 -35.16 -49.96 -4.06
CA LYS A 347 -36.08 -50.76 -3.24
C LYS A 347 -37.54 -50.61 -3.67
N LEU A 348 -37.98 -49.38 -3.96
CA LEU A 348 -39.36 -49.09 -4.38
C LEU A 348 -39.70 -49.70 -5.75
N ALA A 349 -38.77 -49.63 -6.70
CA ALA A 349 -38.93 -50.19 -8.04
C ALA A 349 -38.76 -51.72 -8.10
N LYS A 350 -38.42 -52.38 -6.98
CA LYS A 350 -38.15 -53.83 -6.87
C LYS A 350 -37.17 -54.34 -7.93
N CYS A 351 -36.10 -53.58 -8.20
CA CYS A 351 -35.12 -53.95 -9.21
C CYS A 351 -34.40 -55.26 -8.84
N ASP A 352 -34.25 -56.17 -9.81
CA ASP A 352 -33.56 -57.44 -9.59
C ASP A 352 -32.03 -57.22 -9.50
N CYS A 353 -31.53 -57.16 -8.27
CA CYS A 353 -30.13 -56.87 -7.98
C CYS A 353 -29.22 -58.12 -7.99
N THR A 354 -29.76 -59.29 -8.37
CA THR A 354 -28.99 -60.54 -8.47
C THR A 354 -27.76 -60.48 -9.39
N PRO A 355 -27.76 -59.75 -10.54
CA PRO A 355 -26.56 -59.63 -11.38
C PRO A 355 -25.47 -58.73 -10.75
N LEU A 356 -25.86 -57.79 -9.88
CA LEU A 356 -24.94 -56.89 -9.17
C LEU A 356 -24.24 -57.60 -8.02
N LEU A 357 -24.93 -58.50 -7.31
CA LEU A 357 -24.39 -59.26 -6.18
C LEU A 357 -23.22 -60.18 -6.58
N ALA A 358 -23.27 -60.75 -7.78
CA ALA A 358 -22.19 -61.57 -8.33
C ALA A 358 -20.91 -60.76 -8.63
N LEU A 359 -21.04 -59.45 -8.89
CA LEU A 359 -19.95 -58.57 -9.31
C LEU A 359 -19.43 -57.64 -8.19
N LEU A 360 -20.24 -57.34 -7.18
CA LEU A 360 -19.94 -56.42 -6.06
C LEU A 360 -19.73 -57.12 -4.72
N GLY A 361 -19.92 -58.45 -4.64
CA GLY A 361 -19.75 -59.23 -3.42
C GLY A 361 -20.77 -58.85 -2.32
N ASN A 362 -20.35 -58.92 -1.04
CA ASN A 362 -21.21 -58.66 0.13
C ASN A 362 -21.69 -57.19 0.29
N HIS A 363 -21.39 -56.28 -0.64
CA HIS A 363 -21.80 -54.88 -0.58
C HIS A 363 -23.21 -54.69 -1.17
N LYS A 364 -24.22 -54.89 -0.31
CA LYS A 364 -25.65 -54.71 -0.64
C LYS A 364 -26.10 -53.25 -0.72
N ASP A 365 -25.31 -52.31 -0.19
CA ASP A 365 -25.69 -50.90 -0.07
C ASP A 365 -25.10 -50.04 -1.21
N VAL A 366 -25.83 -48.98 -1.58
CA VAL A 366 -25.38 -47.99 -2.57
C VAL A 366 -24.30 -47.08 -1.96
N THR A 367 -23.07 -47.19 -2.46
CA THR A 367 -21.88 -46.42 -2.07
C THR A 367 -21.40 -45.53 -3.22
N LYS A 368 -20.61 -44.49 -2.92
CA LYS A 368 -20.11 -43.48 -3.89
C LYS A 368 -19.44 -44.10 -5.14
N TRP A 369 -18.90 -45.31 -5.02
CA TRP A 369 -18.19 -46.03 -6.09
C TRP A 369 -19.09 -46.96 -6.93
N ASN A 370 -20.24 -47.40 -6.40
CA ASN A 370 -21.11 -48.37 -7.05
C ASN A 370 -22.41 -47.76 -7.62
N VAL A 371 -22.71 -46.48 -7.30
CA VAL A 371 -23.93 -45.75 -7.72
C VAL A 371 -24.24 -45.87 -9.21
N ALA A 372 -23.23 -45.72 -10.06
CA ALA A 372 -23.41 -45.73 -11.50
C ALA A 372 -23.98 -47.07 -12.02
N LYS A 373 -23.64 -48.18 -11.36
CA LYS A 373 -24.15 -49.50 -11.72
C LYS A 373 -25.60 -49.68 -11.25
N PHE A 374 -25.94 -49.21 -10.05
CA PHE A 374 -27.33 -49.21 -9.54
C PHE A 374 -28.26 -48.32 -10.37
N LEU A 375 -27.80 -47.13 -10.78
CA LEU A 375 -28.60 -46.23 -11.62
C LEU A 375 -28.91 -46.82 -13.00
N ARG A 376 -27.99 -47.56 -13.62
CA ARG A 376 -28.24 -48.21 -14.93
C ARG A 376 -29.33 -49.28 -14.84
N ILE A 377 -29.37 -50.02 -13.74
CA ILE A 377 -30.39 -51.06 -13.52
C ILE A 377 -31.72 -50.43 -13.16
N LEU A 378 -31.72 -49.39 -12.33
CA LEU A 378 -32.91 -48.57 -12.09
C LEU A 378 -33.44 -48.00 -13.42
N GLU A 379 -32.57 -47.52 -14.31
CA GLU A 379 -32.94 -46.97 -15.61
C GLU A 379 -33.57 -48.02 -16.54
N SER A 380 -33.04 -49.24 -16.60
CA SER A 380 -33.63 -50.32 -17.43
C SER A 380 -35.00 -50.74 -16.91
N GLU A 381 -35.16 -50.87 -15.60
CA GLU A 381 -36.44 -51.26 -14.98
C GLU A 381 -37.48 -50.16 -15.07
N VAL A 382 -37.11 -48.90 -14.81
CA VAL A 382 -38.01 -47.75 -14.98
C VAL A 382 -38.41 -47.59 -16.44
N LYS A 383 -37.50 -47.80 -17.40
CA LYS A 383 -37.87 -47.85 -18.83
C LYS A 383 -38.85 -48.97 -19.13
N GLY A 384 -38.68 -50.16 -18.55
CA GLY A 384 -39.63 -51.27 -18.65
C GLY A 384 -41.01 -50.92 -18.08
N LEU A 385 -41.06 -50.34 -16.87
CA LEU A 385 -42.29 -49.85 -16.24
C LEU A 385 -42.99 -48.77 -17.07
N ILE A 386 -42.23 -47.80 -17.60
CA ILE A 386 -42.74 -46.79 -18.53
C ILE A 386 -43.27 -47.46 -19.80
N GLN A 387 -42.60 -48.47 -20.34
CA GLN A 387 -43.05 -49.18 -21.54
C GLN A 387 -44.34 -49.98 -21.30
N VAL A 388 -44.54 -50.51 -20.09
CA VAL A 388 -45.80 -51.16 -19.67
C VAL A 388 -46.92 -50.12 -19.48
N VAL A 389 -46.64 -48.97 -18.86
CA VAL A 389 -47.62 -47.91 -18.62
C VAL A 389 -48.00 -47.19 -19.93
N TYR A 390 -47.04 -46.91 -20.82
CA TYR A 390 -47.29 -46.30 -22.13
C TYR A 390 -47.75 -47.30 -23.21
N GLY A 391 -47.52 -48.61 -23.03
CA GLY A 391 -48.12 -49.66 -23.86
C GLY A 391 -49.61 -49.88 -23.59
N ALA A 392 -50.11 -49.44 -22.43
CA ALA A 392 -51.51 -49.60 -22.02
C ALA A 392 -52.38 -48.35 -22.20
N VAL A 393 -51.87 -47.23 -22.76
CA VAL A 393 -52.63 -45.97 -22.82
C VAL A 393 -52.52 -45.31 -24.20
N LYS A 394 -53.63 -45.35 -24.95
CA LYS A 394 -53.91 -44.43 -26.08
C LYS A 394 -53.93 -42.98 -25.58
N PRO A 395 -53.43 -42.00 -26.36
CA PRO A 395 -53.35 -40.61 -25.92
C PRO A 395 -54.72 -39.93 -26.01
N PRO A 396 -55.13 -39.11 -25.02
CA PRO A 396 -56.05 -38.02 -25.25
C PRO A 396 -55.30 -36.72 -25.55
N ALA A 397 -55.91 -35.95 -26.44
CA ALA A 397 -55.49 -34.66 -26.96
C ALA A 397 -55.60 -33.52 -25.92
N PRO A 398 -55.00 -32.35 -26.19
CA PRO A 398 -54.72 -31.29 -25.22
C PRO A 398 -55.87 -30.29 -25.09
N THR A 399 -55.95 -29.57 -23.96
CA THR A 399 -56.46 -28.19 -23.76
C THR A 399 -56.81 -27.97 -22.26
N PRO A 400 -57.00 -26.73 -21.75
CA PRO A 400 -56.57 -25.41 -22.22
C PRO A 400 -55.82 -24.61 -21.14
N LYS A 401 -55.36 -23.42 -21.55
CA LYS A 401 -54.64 -22.42 -20.76
C LYS A 401 -55.45 -21.85 -19.59
N ALA A 402 -54.68 -21.37 -18.62
CA ALA A 402 -54.89 -20.19 -17.77
C ALA A 402 -55.73 -20.33 -16.49
N ARG A 403 -55.08 -20.02 -15.35
CA ARG A 403 -55.39 -18.80 -14.60
C ARG A 403 -54.19 -18.33 -13.79
N LYS A 404 -53.82 -17.07 -14.01
CA LYS A 404 -52.83 -16.29 -13.25
C LYS A 404 -53.29 -16.23 -11.79
N GLY A 405 -52.43 -16.68 -10.87
CA GLY A 405 -52.55 -16.33 -9.47
C GLY A 405 -52.23 -14.84 -9.24
N PRO A 406 -52.73 -14.22 -8.16
CA PRO A 406 -52.55 -12.80 -7.87
C PRO A 406 -51.08 -12.47 -7.55
N PRO A 407 -50.65 -11.21 -7.74
CA PRO A 407 -49.26 -10.81 -7.58
C PRO A 407 -48.85 -10.86 -6.11
N ALA A 408 -47.66 -11.42 -5.86
CA ALA A 408 -46.98 -11.37 -4.57
C ALA A 408 -46.66 -9.91 -4.19
N PRO A 409 -46.74 -9.53 -2.90
CA PRO A 409 -46.34 -8.21 -2.43
C PRO A 409 -44.81 -8.01 -2.56
N PRO A 410 -44.36 -6.75 -2.72
CA PRO A 410 -42.96 -6.44 -2.99
C PRO A 410 -42.05 -6.80 -1.81
N THR A 411 -40.91 -7.37 -2.14
CA THR A 411 -39.79 -7.64 -1.24
C THR A 411 -39.29 -6.35 -0.59
N SER A 412 -39.36 -6.28 0.73
CA SER A 412 -38.66 -5.27 1.52
C SER A 412 -37.15 -5.43 1.32
N LYS A 413 -36.51 -4.40 0.75
CA LYS A 413 -35.04 -4.29 0.72
C LYS A 413 -34.53 -4.22 2.17
N LEU A 414 -33.94 -5.31 2.66
CA LEU A 414 -33.05 -5.28 3.82
C LEU A 414 -31.66 -4.89 3.29
N VAL A 415 -31.40 -3.59 3.18
CA VAL A 415 -30.09 -2.89 3.19
C VAL A 415 -30.34 -1.49 2.63
N ALA A 416 -30.13 -0.48 3.47
CA ALA A 416 -30.06 0.91 3.03
C ALA A 416 -28.73 1.12 2.28
N ASP A 417 -28.74 1.92 1.20
CA ASP A 417 -27.53 2.31 0.49
C ASP A 417 -26.53 2.96 1.47
N PRO A 418 -25.23 2.64 1.39
CA PRO A 418 -24.25 3.13 2.35
C PRO A 418 -24.16 4.66 2.28
N TYR A 419 -24.46 5.32 3.40
CA TYR A 419 -24.20 6.73 3.59
C TYR A 419 -22.69 6.97 3.62
N VAL A 420 -22.15 7.51 2.52
CA VAL A 420 -20.75 7.94 2.44
C VAL A 420 -20.66 9.35 3.00
N ASN A 421 -20.16 9.46 4.23
CA ASN A 421 -19.68 10.73 4.77
C ASN A 421 -18.43 11.15 3.98
N VAL A 422 -18.54 12.21 3.18
CA VAL A 422 -17.37 12.83 2.54
C VAL A 422 -16.57 13.52 3.63
N ILE A 423 -15.54 12.85 4.14
CA ILE A 423 -14.56 13.45 5.04
C ILE A 423 -13.84 14.53 4.23
N ARG A 424 -14.19 15.79 4.49
CA ARG A 424 -13.41 16.92 3.97
C ARG A 424 -12.05 16.91 4.67
N PRO A 425 -10.93 17.02 3.96
CA PRO A 425 -9.63 17.14 4.60
C PRO A 425 -9.65 18.35 5.54
N ASN A 426 -9.19 18.14 6.78
CA ASN A 426 -9.00 19.22 7.74
C ASN A 426 -8.14 20.31 7.09
N ARG A 427 -8.58 21.57 7.15
CA ARG A 427 -7.77 22.70 6.69
C ARG A 427 -6.40 22.64 7.38
N ILE A 428 -5.32 22.86 6.63
CA ILE A 428 -3.93 22.84 7.12
C ILE A 428 -3.76 23.71 8.39
N GLU A 429 -4.54 24.79 8.49
CA GLU A 429 -4.64 25.70 9.64
C GLU A 429 -4.98 25.02 10.98
N LYS A 430 -5.62 23.85 10.97
CA LYS A 430 -5.95 23.06 12.17
C LYS A 430 -4.94 21.94 12.48
N LEU A 431 -4.09 21.57 11.51
CA LEU A 431 -3.08 20.52 11.67
C LEU A 431 -1.72 21.09 12.11
N VAL A 432 -1.50 22.38 11.88
CA VAL A 432 -0.30 23.09 12.31
C VAL A 432 -0.75 24.39 12.98
N PRO A 433 -0.76 24.47 14.32
CA PRO A 433 -0.88 25.75 15.00
C PRO A 433 0.24 26.65 14.48
N TYR A 434 -0.09 27.85 14.03
CA TYR A 434 0.91 28.83 13.62
C TYR A 434 1.77 29.18 14.83
N GLN A 435 2.90 28.49 14.99
CA GLN A 435 3.95 28.89 15.90
C GLN A 435 4.72 30.01 15.18
N PRO A 436 4.63 31.28 15.63
CA PRO A 436 5.45 32.33 15.04
C PRO A 436 6.92 31.92 15.18
N CYS A 437 7.73 32.14 14.14
CA CYS A 437 9.14 31.79 14.21
C CYS A 437 9.83 32.61 15.31
N ALA A 438 10.85 32.04 15.96
CA ALA A 438 11.55 32.69 17.07
C ALA A 438 12.02 34.11 16.72
N TYR A 439 12.43 34.32 15.46
CA TYR A 439 12.83 35.63 14.96
C TYR A 439 11.69 36.66 14.90
N CYS A 440 10.47 36.25 14.54
CA CYS A 440 9.31 37.14 14.54
C CYS A 440 8.84 37.47 15.95
N VAL A 441 9.04 36.57 16.91
CA VAL A 441 8.75 36.81 18.33
C VAL A 441 9.80 37.74 18.94
N GLU A 442 11.08 37.51 18.65
CA GLU A 442 12.18 38.38 19.10
C GLU A 442 12.09 39.77 18.49
N ASP A 443 11.83 39.90 17.18
CA ASP A 443 11.68 41.20 16.52
C ASP A 443 10.43 41.95 17.02
N TYR A 444 9.35 41.25 17.36
CA TYR A 444 8.18 41.84 18.02
C TYR A 444 8.49 42.34 19.44
N ILE A 445 9.24 41.56 20.24
CA ILE A 445 9.61 41.91 21.61
C ILE A 445 10.65 43.04 21.64
N MET A 446 11.63 43.01 20.75
CA MET A 446 12.72 43.99 20.68
C MET A 446 12.24 45.35 20.16
N ASN A 447 11.23 45.37 19.28
CA ASN A 447 10.62 46.62 18.80
C ASN A 447 9.50 47.15 19.72
N LEU A 448 9.24 46.50 20.86
CA LEU A 448 8.37 47.06 21.90
C LEU A 448 9.13 48.13 22.71
N VAL A 449 9.27 49.32 22.11
CA VAL A 449 9.73 50.50 22.85
C VAL A 449 8.59 50.95 23.76
N PHE A 450 8.71 50.64 25.06
CA PHE A 450 7.78 51.16 26.07
C PHE A 450 8.07 52.65 26.28
N GLU A 451 7.31 53.52 25.61
CA GLU A 451 7.38 54.99 25.78
C GLU A 451 6.89 55.47 27.16
N THR A 452 6.50 54.56 28.06
CA THR A 452 6.08 54.87 29.43
C THR A 452 6.71 53.89 30.41
N PRO A 453 7.19 54.34 31.59
CA PRO A 453 7.80 53.46 32.58
C PRO A 453 6.82 52.38 33.01
N ALA A 454 7.22 51.11 32.86
CA ALA A 454 6.40 49.96 33.20
C ALA A 454 6.18 49.91 34.73
N VAL A 455 4.91 49.90 35.15
CA VAL A 455 4.51 49.71 36.55
C VAL A 455 4.51 48.21 36.86
N PRO A 456 4.93 47.77 38.06
CA PRO A 456 4.91 46.35 38.44
C PRO A 456 3.52 45.73 38.29
N ALA A 457 3.46 44.54 37.71
CA ALA A 457 2.21 43.81 37.52
C ALA A 457 1.53 43.47 38.86
N THR A 458 0.22 43.65 38.95
CA THR A 458 -0.57 43.30 40.14
C THR A 458 -0.74 41.78 40.26
N LYS A 459 -0.82 41.29 41.51
CA LYS A 459 -0.96 39.86 41.84
C LYS A 459 -2.13 39.19 41.09
N GLU A 460 -3.24 39.89 40.97
CA GLU A 460 -4.45 39.41 40.26
C GLU A 460 -4.22 39.21 38.75
N TYR A 461 -3.38 40.04 38.12
CA TYR A 461 -3.05 39.90 36.69
C TYR A 461 -2.17 38.67 36.47
N VAL A 462 -1.20 38.44 37.35
CA VAL A 462 -0.32 37.26 37.30
C VAL A 462 -1.15 35.98 37.49
N GLU A 463 -2.06 35.96 38.47
CA GLU A 463 -2.94 34.81 38.72
C GLU A 463 -3.87 34.50 37.53
N SER A 464 -4.31 35.52 36.78
CA SER A 464 -5.14 35.33 35.57
C SER A 464 -4.41 34.71 34.36
N ILE A 465 -3.07 34.85 34.29
CA ILE A 465 -2.25 34.27 33.21
C ILE A 465 -1.88 32.81 33.55
N PHE A 466 -1.71 32.51 34.84
CA PHE A 466 -1.29 31.20 35.32
C PHE A 466 -2.46 30.28 35.72
N HIS A 467 -3.68 30.56 35.25
CA HIS A 467 -4.80 29.65 35.42
C HIS A 467 -4.69 28.47 34.42
N LEU A 468 -4.32 27.31 34.94
CA LEU A 468 -4.38 26.03 34.23
C LEU A 468 -5.85 25.54 34.22
N GLU A 469 -6.56 25.73 33.11
CA GLU A 469 -7.85 25.06 32.90
C GLU A 469 -7.73 23.87 31.94
N ASP A 470 -8.34 22.77 32.39
CA ASP A 470 -8.65 21.47 31.79
C ASP A 470 -7.55 20.46 31.45
N ILE A 471 -7.72 19.28 32.06
CA ILE A 471 -6.95 18.06 31.88
C ILE A 471 -7.25 17.48 30.50
N ASN A 472 -6.30 17.53 29.58
CA ASN A 472 -6.34 16.70 28.39
C ASN A 472 -5.89 15.27 28.75
N THR A 473 -6.85 14.39 29.06
CA THR A 473 -6.67 13.04 29.64
C THR A 473 -6.01 12.00 28.72
N LYS A 474 -4.95 12.35 27.99
CA LYS A 474 -4.20 11.36 27.22
C LYS A 474 -2.67 11.47 27.29
N PHE A 475 -2.11 12.61 27.71
CA PHE A 475 -0.64 12.79 27.67
C PHE A 475 -0.01 13.56 28.84
N GLU A 476 -0.76 13.96 29.87
CA GLU A 476 -0.22 14.73 31.02
C GLU A 476 0.60 15.99 30.63
N ILE A 477 0.32 16.60 29.46
CA ILE A 477 0.97 17.84 29.03
C ILE A 477 0.06 19.02 29.37
N TYR A 478 0.55 19.90 30.23
CA TYR A 478 -0.10 21.17 30.55
C TYR A 478 0.17 22.20 29.44
N THR A 479 -0.89 22.67 28.76
CA THR A 479 -0.76 23.77 27.80
C THR A 479 -1.09 25.11 28.45
N LEU A 480 -0.12 26.01 28.53
CA LEU A 480 -0.30 27.41 28.89
C LEU A 480 -0.91 28.16 27.70
N THR A 481 -2.19 28.49 27.78
CA THR A 481 -2.84 29.36 26.80
C THR A 481 -2.63 30.82 27.22
N ILE A 482 -1.71 31.52 26.56
CA ILE A 482 -1.57 32.97 26.76
C ILE A 482 -2.78 33.66 26.09
N PRO A 483 -3.67 34.34 26.84
CA PRO A 483 -4.80 35.01 26.22
C PRO A 483 -4.31 36.15 25.33
N ALA A 484 -4.85 36.25 24.10
CA ALA A 484 -4.51 37.27 23.11
C ALA A 484 -4.90 38.73 23.51
N LYS A 485 -5.30 38.97 24.77
CA LYS A 485 -5.73 40.29 25.24
C LYS A 485 -4.53 41.05 25.80
N ARG A 486 -4.28 42.24 25.23
CA ARG A 486 -3.30 43.22 25.72
C ARG A 486 -3.55 43.54 27.20
N HIS A 487 -2.47 43.79 27.95
CA HIS A 487 -2.49 44.25 29.33
C HIS A 487 -3.48 45.41 29.49
N PRO A 488 -4.51 45.31 30.35
CA PRO A 488 -5.57 46.30 30.41
C PRO A 488 -5.20 47.40 31.40
N TYR A 489 -4.24 48.28 31.10
CA TYR A 489 -4.15 49.56 31.83
C TYR A 489 -3.44 50.62 30.97
N ARG A 490 -4.23 51.39 30.23
CA ARG A 490 -3.87 52.77 29.87
C ARG A 490 -4.06 53.57 31.15
N GLY A 491 -2.97 54.03 31.77
CA GLY A 491 -3.07 55.02 32.84
C GLY A 491 -3.90 56.20 32.36
N LYS A 492 -4.81 56.72 33.19
CA LYS A 492 -5.40 58.02 32.94
C LYS A 492 -4.27 59.04 32.82
N LYS A 493 -4.30 59.84 31.76
CA LYS A 493 -3.52 61.06 31.68
C LYS A 493 -4.14 62.02 32.68
N ASP A 494 -3.40 62.32 33.74
CA ASP A 494 -3.52 63.59 34.46
C ASP A 494 -2.46 64.54 33.91
#